data_AF-A0A8H6IWH9-F1
#
_entry.id   AF-A0A8H6IWH9-F1
#
_cell.length_a   1.000
_cell.length_b   1.000
_cell.length_c   1.000
_cell.angle_alpha   90.00
_cell.angle_beta   90.00
_cell.angle_gamma   90.00
#
_symmetry.space_group_name_H-M   'P 1'
#
loop_
_entity.id
_entity.type
_entity.pdbx_description
1 polymer ?
#
loop_
_entity_poly.entity_id
_entity_poly.type
_entity_poly.pdbx_seq_one_letter_code
_entity_poly.pdbx_strand_id
1 'polypeptide(L)'
;MADPFEVRMRFTHQLQHLNASVNSAQKAAQYALKYKDMDEDLHSCIVEQLERGNNMNIRANIMYFIEHFLEAAQKDNHVDYVRMMQRDIIRIVDAVAPDDGSGAANVKVVRRVLQGLQQKDFLQAQTVTEIEEVLKERETSARDAGLSSPVNGDVDMGDAPPTQPIPTNRRGPQLEKRQIEQRIEEDRERHKRLRESIWAIPSQPNAETDKIWEDTSDLGDDDHILGEEELGEWRQAMEHQCAPRPPAGPASTRVPNGKKH
;
A
#
# COMPACT_ATOMS: atom_id res chain seq x y z
N MET A 1 28.58 1.22 -27.03
CA MET A 1 28.75 0.40 -25.82
C MET A 1 28.85 1.36 -24.65
N ALA A 2 27.97 1.27 -23.66
CA ALA A 2 28.06 2.11 -22.46
C ALA A 2 29.16 1.56 -21.54
N ASP A 3 29.80 2.45 -20.78
CA ASP A 3 30.82 2.06 -19.80
C ASP A 3 30.19 1.29 -18.62
N PRO A 4 30.64 0.05 -18.31
CA PRO A 4 30.11 -0.74 -17.19
C PRO A 4 30.11 0.01 -15.86
N PHE A 5 31.18 0.75 -15.57
CA PHE A 5 31.31 1.45 -14.30
C PHE A 5 30.29 2.58 -14.17
N GLU A 6 30.10 3.37 -15.24
CA GLU A 6 29.07 4.41 -15.27
C GLU A 6 27.66 3.82 -15.09
N VAL A 7 27.36 2.70 -15.77
CA VAL A 7 26.06 2.02 -15.67
C VAL A 7 25.80 1.57 -14.23
N ARG A 8 26.79 0.92 -13.60
CA ARG A 8 26.75 0.48 -12.22
C ARG A 8 26.52 1.63 -11.24
N MET A 9 27.28 2.72 -11.39
CA MET A 9 27.21 3.89 -10.51
C MET A 9 25.83 4.55 -10.58
N ARG A 10 25.31 4.75 -11.80
CA ARG A 10 23.99 5.35 -12.01
C ARG A 10 22.87 4.47 -11.49
N PHE A 11 22.95 3.15 -11.68
CA PHE A 11 21.93 2.23 -11.16
C PHE A 11 21.96 2.17 -9.64
N THR A 12 23.15 2.07 -9.05
CA THR A 12 23.34 2.12 -7.59
C THR A 12 22.73 3.40 -7.00
N HIS A 13 22.96 4.56 -7.64
CA HIS A 13 22.37 5.82 -7.19
C HIS A 13 20.84 5.80 -7.27
N GLN A 14 20.24 5.18 -8.29
CA GLN A 14 18.79 5.02 -8.36
C GLN A 14 18.25 4.14 -7.24
N LEU A 15 18.90 3.00 -6.97
CA LEU A 15 18.52 2.08 -5.89
C LEU A 15 18.58 2.74 -4.51
N GLN A 16 19.59 3.59 -4.26
CA GLN A 16 19.72 4.34 -3.01
C GLN A 16 18.61 5.39 -2.77
N HIS A 17 17.98 5.85 -3.85
CA HIS A 17 16.90 6.85 -3.78
C HIS A 17 15.53 6.24 -4.10
N LEU A 18 15.41 4.90 -4.09
CA LEU A 18 14.12 4.24 -4.22
C LEU A 18 13.22 4.61 -3.04
N ASN A 19 11.98 4.93 -3.37
CA ASN A 19 10.93 5.31 -2.43
C ASN A 19 9.64 4.55 -2.79
N ALA A 20 8.56 4.80 -2.06
CA ALA A 20 7.28 4.15 -2.31
C ALA A 20 6.61 4.53 -3.66
N SER A 21 7.13 5.47 -4.44
CA SER A 21 6.52 5.88 -5.71
C SER A 21 6.73 4.85 -6.81
N VAL A 22 5.64 4.55 -7.54
CA VAL A 22 5.66 3.71 -8.74
C VAL A 22 6.63 4.26 -9.79
N ASN A 23 6.67 5.59 -9.96
CA ASN A 23 7.57 6.24 -10.91
C ASN A 23 9.06 6.00 -10.58
N SER A 24 9.41 5.90 -9.29
CA SER A 24 10.78 5.63 -8.87
C SER A 24 11.19 4.20 -9.25
N ALA A 25 10.32 3.23 -8.94
CA ALA A 25 10.51 1.83 -9.32
C ALA A 25 10.55 1.64 -10.85
N GLN A 26 9.64 2.27 -11.60
CA GLN A 26 9.58 2.20 -13.06
C GLN A 26 10.86 2.72 -13.72
N LYS A 27 11.38 3.86 -13.25
CA LYS A 27 12.63 4.42 -13.79
C LYS A 27 13.82 3.48 -13.58
N ALA A 28 13.95 2.91 -12.39
CA ALA A 28 14.99 1.94 -12.09
C ALA A 28 14.85 0.67 -12.95
N ALA A 29 13.62 0.16 -13.12
CA ALA A 29 13.36 -1.03 -13.93
C ALA A 29 13.69 -0.79 -15.41
N GLN A 30 13.23 0.33 -15.98
CA GLN A 30 13.55 0.73 -17.34
C GLN A 30 15.05 0.91 -17.56
N TYR A 31 15.75 1.47 -16.56
CA TYR A 31 17.20 1.59 -16.63
C TYR A 31 17.89 0.23 -16.70
N ALA A 32 17.49 -0.71 -15.85
CA ALA A 32 18.07 -2.06 -15.85
C ALA A 32 17.78 -2.83 -17.14
N LEU A 33 16.57 -2.69 -17.70
CA LEU A 33 16.20 -3.33 -18.98
C LEU A 33 16.89 -2.70 -20.18
N LYS A 34 17.15 -1.39 -20.14
CA LYS A 34 17.91 -0.69 -21.19
C LYS A 34 19.35 -1.23 -21.32
N TYR A 35 19.95 -1.66 -20.21
CA TYR A 35 21.31 -2.19 -20.15
C TYR A 35 21.33 -3.68 -19.78
N LYS A 36 20.34 -4.45 -20.29
CA LYS A 36 20.21 -5.89 -19.99
C LYS A 36 21.39 -6.77 -20.43
N ASP A 37 22.25 -6.28 -21.32
CA ASP A 37 23.52 -6.93 -21.67
C ASP A 37 24.50 -6.99 -20.47
N MET A 38 24.21 -6.26 -19.39
CA MET A 38 25.01 -6.13 -18.16
C MET A 38 24.22 -6.60 -16.93
N ASP A 39 23.25 -7.48 -17.15
CA ASP A 39 22.30 -7.96 -16.16
C ASP A 39 22.95 -8.58 -14.91
N GLU A 40 24.06 -9.31 -15.06
CA GLU A 40 24.78 -9.87 -13.91
C GLU A 40 25.33 -8.78 -12.96
N ASP A 41 25.91 -7.69 -13.50
CA ASP A 41 26.44 -6.58 -12.70
C ASP A 41 25.31 -5.75 -12.08
N LEU A 42 24.22 -5.53 -12.83
CA LEU A 42 23.04 -4.84 -12.34
C LEU A 42 22.32 -5.63 -11.25
N HIS A 43 22.18 -6.95 -11.40
CA HIS A 43 21.65 -7.83 -10.35
C HIS A 43 22.55 -7.78 -9.11
N SER A 44 23.87 -7.82 -9.30
CA SER A 44 24.83 -7.66 -8.20
C SER A 44 24.67 -6.32 -7.48
N CYS A 45 24.35 -5.23 -8.18
CA CYS A 45 24.02 -3.95 -7.55
C CYS A 45 22.80 -4.04 -6.62
N ILE A 46 21.75 -4.77 -7.02
CA ILE A 46 20.53 -4.94 -6.21
C ILE A 46 20.90 -5.64 -4.90
N VAL A 47 21.59 -6.77 -4.99
CA VAL A 47 22.01 -7.56 -3.82
C VAL A 47 22.97 -6.75 -2.94
N GLU A 48 23.95 -6.07 -3.52
CA GLU A 48 24.87 -5.21 -2.77
C GLU A 48 24.15 -4.08 -2.03
N GLN A 49 23.16 -3.43 -2.64
CA GLN A 49 22.41 -2.38 -1.96
C GLN A 49 21.55 -2.93 -0.81
N LEU A 50 21.04 -4.14 -0.93
CA LEU A 50 20.31 -4.81 0.14
C LEU A 50 21.23 -5.17 1.32
N GLU A 51 22.43 -5.66 1.04
CA GLU A 51 23.36 -6.13 2.08
C GLU A 51 24.16 -5.01 2.75
N ARG A 52 24.69 -4.08 1.94
CA ARG A 52 25.56 -2.99 2.41
C ARG A 52 24.77 -1.75 2.84
N GLY A 53 23.53 -1.60 2.36
CA GLY A 53 22.68 -0.47 2.71
C GLY A 53 22.31 -0.50 4.19
N ASN A 54 22.55 0.57 4.92
CA ASN A 54 22.24 0.67 6.36
C ASN A 54 20.78 1.06 6.66
N ASN A 55 20.01 1.44 5.64
CA ASN A 55 18.64 1.92 5.81
C ASN A 55 17.61 0.81 5.56
N MET A 56 16.99 0.34 6.64
CA MET A 56 15.98 -0.72 6.62
C MET A 56 14.74 -0.36 5.78
N ASN A 57 14.45 0.93 5.61
CA ASN A 57 13.38 1.42 4.75
C ASN A 57 13.74 1.28 3.25
N ILE A 58 14.98 1.62 2.88
CA ILE A 58 15.47 1.43 1.51
C ILE A 58 15.43 -0.06 1.13
N ARG A 59 15.79 -0.96 2.07
CA ARG A 59 15.68 -2.41 1.86
C ARG A 59 14.24 -2.85 1.55
N ALA A 60 13.26 -2.32 2.28
CA ALA A 60 11.84 -2.55 1.98
C ALA A 60 11.45 -1.99 0.59
N ASN A 61 11.94 -0.80 0.23
CA ASN A 61 11.69 -0.19 -1.08
C ASN A 61 12.27 -1.03 -2.23
N ILE A 62 13.47 -1.57 -2.06
CA ILE A 62 14.09 -2.49 -3.02
C ILE A 62 13.28 -3.79 -3.12
N MET A 63 12.78 -4.34 -2.00
CA MET A 63 11.91 -5.53 -2.02
C MET A 63 10.66 -5.32 -2.88
N TYR A 64 9.97 -4.19 -2.71
CA TYR A 64 8.83 -3.85 -3.57
C TYR A 64 9.22 -3.59 -5.02
N PHE A 65 10.39 -2.99 -5.26
CA PHE A 65 10.93 -2.78 -6.59
C PHE A 65 11.16 -4.11 -7.32
N ILE A 66 11.67 -5.16 -6.64
CA ILE A 66 11.93 -6.47 -7.24
C ILE A 66 10.66 -7.06 -7.88
N GLU A 67 9.51 -6.99 -7.20
CA GLU A 67 8.24 -7.47 -7.75
C GLU A 67 7.90 -6.77 -9.07
N HIS A 68 7.97 -5.44 -9.07
CA HIS A 68 7.68 -4.64 -10.25
C HIS A 68 8.70 -4.86 -11.38
N PHE A 69 9.97 -5.01 -11.01
CA PHE A 69 11.07 -5.23 -11.94
C PHE A 69 10.96 -6.58 -12.66
N LEU A 70 10.65 -7.66 -11.93
CA LEU A 70 10.47 -8.97 -12.55
C LEU A 70 9.28 -8.99 -13.51
N GLU A 71 8.19 -8.30 -13.18
CA GLU A 71 7.06 -8.13 -14.09
C GLU A 71 7.48 -7.41 -15.39
N ALA A 72 8.26 -6.34 -15.28
CA ALA A 72 8.79 -5.62 -16.43
C ALA A 72 9.78 -6.47 -17.25
N ALA A 73 10.67 -7.22 -16.60
CA ALA A 73 11.62 -8.10 -17.24
C ALA A 73 10.95 -9.26 -17.98
N GLN A 74 9.90 -9.84 -17.40
CA GLN A 74 9.09 -10.88 -18.06
C GLN A 74 8.41 -10.34 -19.32
N LYS A 75 7.88 -9.11 -19.27
CA LYS A 75 7.29 -8.43 -20.44
C LYS A 75 8.32 -8.15 -21.54
N ASP A 76 9.57 -7.86 -21.17
CA ASP A 76 10.69 -7.66 -22.11
C ASP A 76 11.34 -8.99 -22.59
N ASN A 77 10.83 -10.14 -22.13
CA ASN A 77 11.37 -11.49 -22.37
C ASN A 77 12.81 -11.71 -21.87
N HIS A 78 13.23 -11.00 -20.83
CA HIS A 78 14.56 -11.17 -20.22
C HIS A 78 14.49 -12.09 -19.00
N VAL A 79 14.51 -13.39 -19.24
CA VAL A 79 14.32 -14.44 -18.20
C VAL A 79 15.49 -14.57 -17.22
N ASP A 80 16.68 -14.07 -17.56
CA ASP A 80 17.88 -14.24 -16.73
C ASP A 80 17.78 -13.43 -15.42
N TYR A 81 17.12 -12.27 -15.44
CA TYR A 81 16.79 -11.54 -14.20
C TYR A 81 15.89 -12.36 -13.28
N VAL A 82 14.90 -13.07 -13.82
CA VAL A 82 14.01 -13.93 -13.03
C VAL A 82 14.81 -15.07 -12.39
N ARG A 83 15.67 -15.73 -13.17
CA ARG A 83 16.52 -16.83 -12.67
C ARG A 83 17.50 -16.39 -11.58
N MET A 84 18.17 -15.26 -11.79
CA MET A 84 19.08 -14.71 -10.78
C MET A 84 18.35 -14.33 -9.49
N MET A 85 17.15 -13.75 -9.61
CA MET A 85 16.34 -13.39 -8.45
C MET A 85 15.81 -14.62 -7.70
N GLN A 86 15.37 -15.66 -8.41
CA GLN A 86 14.96 -16.93 -7.82
C GLN A 86 16.11 -17.60 -7.06
N ARG A 87 17.32 -17.62 -7.65
CA ARG A 87 18.52 -18.18 -7.01
C ARG A 87 18.85 -17.46 -5.69
N ASP A 88 18.76 -16.13 -5.69
CA ASP A 88 19.20 -15.30 -4.57
C ASP A 88 18.06 -14.89 -3.63
N ILE A 89 16.85 -15.44 -3.78
CA ILE A 89 15.67 -14.98 -3.02
C ILE A 89 15.84 -15.12 -1.51
N ILE A 90 16.45 -16.20 -1.03
CA ILE A 90 16.72 -16.42 0.40
C ILE A 90 17.68 -15.34 0.91
N ARG A 91 18.75 -15.08 0.16
CA ARG A 91 19.74 -14.04 0.48
C ARG A 91 19.11 -12.65 0.52
N ILE A 92 18.20 -12.35 -0.41
CA ILE A 92 17.45 -11.10 -0.46
C ILE A 92 16.53 -10.97 0.77
N VAL A 93 15.80 -12.04 1.12
CA VAL A 93 14.92 -12.08 2.28
C VAL A 93 15.71 -11.86 3.57
N ASP A 94 16.85 -12.53 3.73
CA ASP A 94 17.71 -12.39 4.90
C ASP A 94 18.32 -10.99 5.00
N ALA A 95 18.62 -10.34 3.87
CA ALA A 95 19.06 -8.95 3.86
C ALA A 95 17.94 -7.99 4.28
N VAL A 96 16.68 -8.21 3.86
CA VAL A 96 15.55 -7.31 4.17
C VAL A 96 14.97 -7.55 5.56
N ALA A 97 14.95 -8.81 6.02
CA ALA A 97 14.42 -9.25 7.30
C ALA A 97 15.39 -10.25 7.98
N PRO A 98 16.52 -9.76 8.54
CA PRO A 98 17.51 -10.62 9.15
C PRO A 98 17.02 -11.25 10.47
N ASP A 99 17.69 -12.34 10.89
CA ASP A 99 17.39 -13.09 12.12
C ASP A 99 17.64 -12.30 13.41
N ASP A 100 18.41 -11.21 13.35
CA ASP A 100 18.75 -10.35 14.48
C ASP A 100 17.58 -9.46 14.98
N GLY A 101 16.42 -9.54 14.31
CA GLY A 101 15.22 -8.77 14.63
C GLY A 101 15.26 -7.33 14.10
N SER A 102 16.37 -6.86 13.53
CA SER A 102 16.50 -5.49 12.99
C SER A 102 15.51 -5.21 11.85
N GLY A 103 15.14 -6.26 11.10
CA GLY A 103 14.17 -6.22 10.01
C GLY A 103 12.76 -6.66 10.39
N ALA A 104 12.41 -6.78 11.67
CA ALA A 104 11.08 -7.22 12.11
C ALA A 104 9.94 -6.36 11.51
N ALA A 105 10.15 -5.05 11.37
CA ALA A 105 9.20 -4.14 10.74
C ALA A 105 8.98 -4.41 9.24
N ASN A 106 9.91 -5.10 8.57
CA ASN A 106 9.83 -5.45 7.16
C ASN A 106 9.18 -6.83 6.92
N VAL A 107 8.95 -7.66 7.94
CA VAL A 107 8.43 -9.03 7.74
C VAL A 107 7.11 -9.02 6.95
N LYS A 108 6.19 -8.10 7.26
CA LYS A 108 4.93 -7.95 6.53
C LYS A 108 5.14 -7.55 5.07
N VAL A 109 6.14 -6.70 4.80
CA VAL A 109 6.52 -6.29 3.44
C VAL A 109 7.01 -7.49 2.65
N VAL A 110 7.94 -8.27 3.23
CA VAL A 110 8.50 -9.46 2.59
C VAL A 110 7.40 -10.47 2.27
N ARG A 111 6.51 -10.78 3.23
CA ARG A 111 5.37 -11.68 2.98
C ARG A 111 4.48 -11.20 1.83
N ARG A 112 4.12 -9.92 1.83
CA ARG A 112 3.26 -9.34 0.77
C ARG A 112 3.89 -9.47 -0.61
N VAL A 113 5.19 -9.24 -0.71
CA VAL A 113 5.93 -9.33 -1.98
C VAL A 113 6.08 -10.79 -2.42
N LEU A 114 6.46 -11.71 -1.52
CA LEU A 114 6.58 -13.14 -1.85
C LEU A 114 5.27 -13.72 -2.37
N GLN A 115 4.13 -13.38 -1.75
CA GLN A 115 2.81 -13.74 -2.25
C GLN A 115 2.53 -13.14 -3.64
N GLY A 116 2.95 -11.88 -3.86
CA GLY A 116 2.85 -11.23 -5.15
C GLY A 116 3.69 -11.89 -6.26
N LEU A 117 4.87 -12.41 -5.90
CA LEU A 117 5.74 -13.18 -6.79
C LEU A 117 5.16 -14.57 -7.07
N GLN A 118 4.55 -15.22 -6.08
CA GLN A 118 3.86 -16.51 -6.24
C GLN A 118 2.67 -16.39 -7.19
N GLN A 119 1.82 -15.38 -7.00
CA GLN A 119 0.62 -15.14 -7.83
C GLN A 119 0.96 -14.85 -9.29
N LYS A 120 2.20 -14.44 -9.57
CA LYS A 120 2.73 -14.15 -10.92
C LYS A 120 3.61 -15.28 -11.45
N ASP A 121 3.63 -16.44 -10.78
CA ASP A 121 4.42 -17.62 -11.13
C ASP A 121 5.94 -17.39 -11.18
N PHE A 122 6.45 -16.34 -10.51
CA PHE A 122 7.90 -16.12 -10.38
C PHE A 122 8.53 -16.99 -9.29
N LEU A 123 7.75 -17.45 -8.31
CA LEU A 123 8.21 -18.35 -7.26
C LEU A 123 7.23 -19.51 -7.11
N GLN A 124 7.75 -20.70 -6.81
CA GLN A 124 6.91 -21.84 -6.50
C GLN A 124 6.23 -21.66 -5.15
N ALA A 125 4.99 -22.12 -5.04
CA ALA A 125 4.22 -22.08 -3.79
C ALA A 125 4.99 -22.70 -2.62
N GLN A 126 5.65 -23.84 -2.86
CA GLN A 126 6.45 -24.53 -1.84
C GLN A 126 7.58 -23.64 -1.29
N THR A 127 8.36 -22.99 -2.16
CA THR A 127 9.43 -22.08 -1.76
C THR A 127 8.91 -20.92 -0.91
N VAL A 128 7.74 -20.39 -1.24
CA VAL A 128 7.13 -19.29 -0.48
C VAL A 128 6.69 -19.77 0.91
N THR A 129 6.07 -20.95 1.01
CA THR A 129 5.70 -21.55 2.30
C THR A 129 6.91 -21.79 3.20
N GLU A 130 7.99 -22.36 2.66
CA GLU A 130 9.24 -22.58 3.41
C GLU A 130 9.83 -21.28 3.95
N ILE A 131 9.85 -20.21 3.14
CA ILE A 131 10.33 -18.89 3.58
C ILE A 131 9.37 -18.27 4.63
N GLU A 132 8.05 -18.44 4.46
CA GLU A 132 7.05 -17.91 5.42
C GLU A 132 7.17 -18.57 6.81
N GLU A 133 7.48 -19.86 6.87
CA GLU A 133 7.73 -20.57 8.13
C GLU A 133 8.92 -19.97 8.88
N VAL A 134 10.04 -19.75 8.20
CA VAL A 134 11.24 -19.11 8.77
C VAL A 134 10.92 -17.68 9.24
N LEU A 135 10.18 -16.91 8.43
CA LEU A 135 9.77 -15.54 8.80
C LEU A 135 8.83 -15.50 10.01
N LYS A 136 8.03 -16.54 10.25
CA LYS A 136 7.14 -16.63 11.41
C LYS A 136 7.93 -16.78 12.70
N GLU A 137 8.96 -17.63 12.70
CA GLU A 137 9.86 -17.83 13.85
C GLU A 137 10.62 -16.53 14.21
N ARG A 138 11.03 -15.77 13.18
CA ARG A 138 11.67 -14.45 13.34
C ARG A 138 10.73 -13.41 13.95
N GLU A 139 9.47 -13.37 13.50
CA GLU A 139 8.46 -12.45 14.03
C GLU A 139 8.13 -12.74 15.50
N THR A 140 7.99 -14.01 15.89
CA THR A 140 7.76 -14.39 17.29
C THR A 140 8.93 -13.98 18.18
N SER A 141 10.17 -14.21 17.72
CA SER A 141 11.38 -13.86 18.47
C SER A 141 11.52 -12.35 18.71
N ALA A 142 11.15 -11.54 17.70
CA ALA A 142 11.17 -10.08 17.82
C ALA A 142 10.08 -9.52 18.75
N ARG A 143 8.90 -10.16 18.78
CA ARG A 143 7.79 -9.77 19.68
C ARG A 143 8.12 -10.06 21.13
N ASP A 144 8.75 -11.19 21.42
CA ASP A 144 9.20 -11.53 22.77
C ASP A 144 10.31 -10.57 23.25
N ALA A 145 11.23 -10.15 22.38
CA ALA A 145 12.21 -9.12 22.68
C ALA A 145 11.58 -7.73 22.93
N GLY A 146 10.48 -7.41 22.25
CA GLY A 146 9.72 -6.15 22.43
C GLY A 146 8.93 -6.07 23.74
N LEU A 147 8.47 -7.21 24.26
CA LEU A 147 7.75 -7.31 25.54
C LEU A 147 8.68 -7.21 26.76
N SER A 148 10.00 -7.34 26.56
CA SER A 148 11.00 -7.05 27.60
C SER A 148 11.32 -5.55 27.80
N SER A 149 10.57 -4.63 27.19
CA SER A 149 10.62 -3.22 27.58
C SER A 149 9.85 -3.01 28.90
N PRO A 150 10.48 -2.46 29.96
CA PRO A 150 9.77 -2.16 31.18
C PRO A 150 8.68 -1.14 30.85
N VAL A 151 7.44 -1.47 31.23
CA VAL A 151 6.36 -0.51 31.31
C VAL A 151 6.84 0.58 32.28
N ASN A 152 7.30 1.71 31.77
CA ASN A 152 7.34 2.94 32.56
C ASN A 152 5.89 3.37 32.74
N GLY A 153 5.21 2.69 33.66
CA GLY A 153 3.97 3.14 34.24
C GLY A 153 4.31 4.28 35.18
N ASP A 154 4.34 5.51 34.67
CA ASP A 154 4.13 6.70 35.48
C ASP A 154 2.67 6.67 35.95
N VAL A 155 2.41 5.87 36.98
CA VAL A 155 1.27 6.04 37.89
C VAL A 155 1.85 6.41 39.24
N ASP A 156 1.94 7.73 39.44
CA ASP A 156 2.29 8.35 40.72
C ASP A 156 1.28 7.95 41.79
N MET A 157 1.68 7.00 42.64
CA MET A 157 1.02 6.67 43.90
C MET A 157 2.08 6.21 44.91
N GLY A 158 2.49 7.12 45.79
CA GLY A 158 2.79 6.82 47.20
C GLY A 158 4.14 6.18 47.55
N ASP A 159 5.07 7.05 47.96
CA ASP A 159 5.96 6.93 49.13
C ASP A 159 6.75 5.62 49.34
N ALA A 160 7.95 5.53 48.75
CA ALA A 160 9.01 4.59 49.15
C ALA A 160 10.42 5.18 48.89
N PRO A 161 11.44 4.87 49.72
CA PRO A 161 12.71 5.61 49.77
C PRO A 161 13.67 5.28 48.61
N PRO A 162 14.67 6.15 48.33
CA PRO A 162 15.34 6.20 47.04
C PRO A 162 16.42 5.13 46.90
N THR A 163 16.15 4.09 46.12
CA THR A 163 17.20 3.21 45.60
C THR A 163 17.69 3.71 44.25
N GLN A 164 18.97 4.06 44.24
CA GLN A 164 19.84 4.49 43.12
C GLN A 164 19.39 3.99 41.73
N PRO A 165 19.22 4.87 40.72
CA PRO A 165 18.93 4.43 39.37
C PRO A 165 20.17 3.78 38.76
N ILE A 166 20.09 2.47 38.51
CA ILE A 166 21.04 1.76 37.67
C ILE A 166 20.91 2.36 36.26
N PRO A 167 22.00 2.83 35.63
CA PRO A 167 21.92 3.42 34.30
C PRO A 167 21.70 2.27 33.30
N THR A 168 20.44 1.99 32.95
CA THR A 168 20.13 1.10 31.83
C THR A 168 20.41 1.84 30.54
N ASN A 169 21.68 1.94 30.19
CA ASN A 169 22.16 2.48 28.93
C ASN A 169 21.92 1.46 27.80
N ARG A 170 20.65 1.10 27.58
CA ARG A 170 20.17 0.36 26.41
C ARG A 170 19.22 1.24 25.61
N ARG A 171 19.65 2.46 25.30
CA ARG A 171 19.10 3.16 24.13
C ARG A 171 19.86 2.63 22.93
N GLY A 172 19.25 1.69 22.21
CA GLY A 172 19.66 1.43 20.82
C GLY A 172 19.69 2.76 20.05
N PRO A 173 20.48 2.87 18.97
CA PRO A 173 20.57 4.11 18.21
C PRO A 173 19.16 4.58 17.83
N GLN A 174 18.74 5.72 18.38
CA GLN A 174 17.47 6.32 18.01
C GLN A 174 17.56 6.70 16.53
N LEU A 175 16.71 6.08 15.71
CA LEU A 175 16.54 6.47 14.32
C LEU A 175 16.19 7.97 14.29
N GLU A 176 16.80 8.70 13.36
CA GLU A 176 16.55 10.12 13.20
C GLU A 176 15.04 10.34 12.94
N LYS A 177 14.43 11.30 13.64
CA LYS A 177 12.98 11.61 13.51
C LYS A 177 12.54 11.71 12.06
N ARG A 178 13.37 12.32 11.21
CA ARG A 178 13.14 12.46 9.77
C ARG A 178 13.01 11.12 9.05
N GLN A 179 13.83 10.13 9.41
CA GLN A 179 13.78 8.79 8.81
C GLN A 179 12.50 8.05 9.20
N ILE A 180 12.05 8.23 10.45
CA ILE A 180 10.79 7.66 10.94
C ILE A 180 9.60 8.30 10.21
N GLU A 181 9.57 9.64 10.12
CA GLU A 181 8.51 10.38 9.41
C GLU A 181 8.45 9.99 7.93
N GLN A 182 9.62 9.87 7.27
CA GLN A 182 9.70 9.42 5.89
C GLN A 182 9.09 8.02 5.73
N ARG A 183 9.42 7.08 6.63
CA ARG A 183 8.88 5.72 6.58
C ARG A 183 7.36 5.69 6.78
N ILE A 184 6.84 6.48 7.73
CA ILE A 184 5.40 6.61 7.97
C ILE A 184 4.68 7.10 6.70
N GLU A 185 5.22 8.13 6.05
CA GLU A 185 4.61 8.68 4.83
C GLU A 185 4.70 7.70 3.66
N GLU A 186 5.80 6.97 3.52
CA GLU A 186 5.94 5.92 2.51
C GLU A 186 4.96 4.77 2.73
N ASP A 187 4.77 4.31 3.97
CA ASP A 187 3.78 3.28 4.31
C ASP A 187 2.35 3.77 4.08
N ARG A 188 2.06 5.04 4.42
CA ARG A 188 0.77 5.68 4.13
C ARG A 188 0.48 5.70 2.64
N GLU A 189 1.47 6.07 1.84
CA GLU A 189 1.33 6.12 0.38
C GLU A 189 1.13 4.73 -0.22
N ARG A 190 1.84 3.69 0.28
CA ARG A 190 1.60 2.29 -0.12
C ARG A 190 0.17 1.86 0.18
N HIS A 191 -0.30 2.15 1.38
CA HIS A 191 -1.61 1.72 1.84
C HIS A 191 -2.74 2.47 1.13
N LYS A 192 -2.52 3.75 0.81
CA LYS A 192 -3.40 4.52 -0.06
C LYS A 192 -3.55 3.85 -1.42
N ARG A 193 -2.45 3.50 -2.09
CA ARG A 193 -2.50 2.83 -3.41
C ARG A 193 -3.16 1.47 -3.41
N LEU A 194 -2.92 0.67 -2.36
CA LEU A 194 -3.62 -0.62 -2.19
C LEU A 194 -5.15 -0.45 -2.18
N ARG A 195 -5.65 0.72 -1.77
CA ARG A 195 -7.08 1.01 -1.75
C ARG A 195 -7.60 1.65 -3.02
N GLU A 196 -6.77 2.31 -3.83
CA GLU A 196 -7.19 3.04 -5.04
C GLU A 196 -8.00 2.20 -6.03
N SER A 197 -7.76 0.88 -6.08
CA SER A 197 -8.46 -0.03 -6.99
C SER A 197 -9.64 -0.80 -6.37
N ILE A 198 -10.00 -0.56 -5.10
CA ILE A 198 -11.08 -1.32 -4.42
C ILE A 198 -12.44 -1.09 -5.11
N TRP A 199 -12.70 0.14 -5.54
CA TRP A 199 -13.94 0.51 -6.21
C TRP A 199 -13.91 0.25 -7.72
N ALA A 200 -12.77 -0.16 -8.28
CA ALA A 200 -12.68 -0.46 -9.70
C ALA A 200 -13.54 -1.68 -10.04
N ILE A 201 -14.26 -1.59 -11.16
CA ILE A 201 -15.06 -2.68 -11.72
C ILE A 201 -14.36 -3.12 -13.01
N PRO A 202 -14.11 -4.43 -13.20
CA PRO A 202 -13.47 -4.91 -14.41
C PRO A 202 -14.40 -4.73 -15.61
N SER A 203 -13.84 -4.53 -16.81
CA SER A 203 -14.60 -4.27 -18.04
C SER A 203 -15.36 -5.48 -18.61
N GLN A 204 -15.51 -6.57 -17.84
CA GLN A 204 -16.19 -7.77 -18.29
C GLN A 204 -17.72 -7.55 -18.32
N PRO A 205 -18.46 -8.19 -19.24
CA PRO A 205 -19.91 -8.15 -19.22
C PRO A 205 -20.45 -8.61 -17.86
N ASN A 206 -21.46 -7.92 -17.34
CA ASN A 206 -22.13 -8.17 -16.04
C ASN A 206 -21.27 -8.01 -14.77
N ALA A 207 -19.99 -7.64 -14.88
CA ALA A 207 -19.11 -7.52 -13.71
C ALA A 207 -19.61 -6.54 -12.65
N GLU A 208 -20.26 -5.45 -13.07
CA GLU A 208 -20.89 -4.50 -12.14
C GLU A 208 -22.04 -5.15 -11.37
N THR A 209 -22.94 -5.83 -12.09
CA THR A 209 -24.11 -6.47 -11.50
C THR A 209 -23.72 -7.62 -10.58
N ASP A 210 -22.78 -8.46 -10.99
CA ASP A 210 -22.31 -9.60 -10.19
C ASP A 210 -21.64 -9.10 -8.91
N LYS A 211 -20.78 -8.08 -9.00
CA LYS A 211 -20.14 -7.47 -7.83
C LYS A 211 -21.15 -6.86 -6.88
N ILE A 212 -22.12 -6.10 -7.40
CA ILE A 212 -23.20 -5.53 -6.55
C ILE A 212 -23.97 -6.67 -5.88
N TRP A 213 -24.33 -7.72 -6.62
CA TRP A 213 -25.09 -8.84 -6.05
C TRP A 213 -24.35 -9.56 -4.91
N GLU A 214 -23.03 -9.72 -5.04
CA GLU A 214 -22.19 -10.34 -4.02
C GLU A 214 -21.93 -9.42 -2.82
N ASP A 215 -21.73 -8.12 -3.08
CA ASP A 215 -21.36 -7.12 -2.06
C ASP A 215 -22.57 -6.47 -1.36
N THR A 216 -23.80 -6.66 -1.88
CA THR A 216 -25.02 -6.07 -1.30
C THR A 216 -25.26 -6.66 0.09
N SER A 217 -25.18 -5.82 1.11
CA SER A 217 -25.57 -6.16 2.47
C SER A 217 -27.09 -6.13 2.64
N ASP A 218 -27.57 -6.75 3.72
CA ASP A 218 -28.95 -6.56 4.17
C ASP A 218 -29.22 -5.08 4.54
N LEU A 219 -30.49 -4.68 4.48
CA LEU A 219 -30.93 -3.35 4.89
C LEU A 219 -30.62 -3.11 6.37
N GLY A 220 -29.93 -2.00 6.65
CA GLY A 220 -29.57 -1.54 7.99
C GLY A 220 -30.31 -0.27 8.41
N ASP A 221 -30.01 0.18 9.63
CA ASP A 221 -30.59 1.41 10.19
C ASP A 221 -30.20 2.65 9.36
N ASP A 222 -28.97 2.68 8.83
CA ASP A 222 -28.48 3.78 7.99
C ASP A 222 -29.27 3.91 6.67
N ASP A 223 -29.73 2.79 6.08
CA ASP A 223 -30.55 2.81 4.86
C ASP A 223 -31.93 3.42 5.10
N HIS A 224 -32.52 3.16 6.28
CA HIS A 224 -33.78 3.77 6.68
C HIS A 224 -33.63 5.28 6.87
N ILE A 225 -32.56 5.72 7.54
CA ILE A 225 -32.26 7.14 7.73
C ILE A 225 -32.07 7.84 6.38
N LEU A 226 -31.27 7.25 5.49
CA LEU A 226 -31.03 7.79 4.14
C LEU A 226 -32.35 7.93 3.37
N GLY A 227 -33.22 6.91 3.42
CA GLY A 227 -34.52 6.95 2.74
C GLY A 227 -35.48 8.02 3.29
N GLU A 228 -35.47 8.27 4.61
CA GLU A 228 -36.25 9.36 5.21
C GLU A 228 -35.73 10.74 4.78
N GLU A 229 -34.41 10.92 4.74
CA GLU A 229 -33.75 12.14 4.28
C GLU A 229 -34.07 12.42 2.80
N GLU A 230 -33.87 11.44 1.91
CA GLU A 230 -34.18 11.55 0.47
C GLU A 230 -35.65 11.90 0.22
N LEU A 231 -36.57 11.27 0.97
CA LEU A 231 -38.00 11.56 0.88
C LEU A 231 -38.35 12.97 1.37
N GLY A 232 -37.66 13.45 2.41
CA GLY A 232 -37.75 14.82 2.89
C GLY A 232 -37.29 15.83 1.85
N GLU A 233 -36.14 15.59 1.23
CA GLU A 233 -35.59 16.43 0.15
C GLU A 233 -36.50 16.45 -1.08
N TRP A 234 -37.02 15.29 -1.48
CA TRP A 234 -37.93 15.18 -2.62
C TRP A 234 -39.22 15.98 -2.40
N ARG A 235 -39.83 15.91 -1.20
CA ARG A 235 -41.03 16.68 -0.86
C ARG A 235 -40.76 18.18 -0.95
N GLN A 236 -39.65 18.65 -0.40
CA GLN A 236 -39.27 20.06 -0.46
C GLN A 236 -39.07 20.52 -1.92
N ALA A 237 -38.36 19.74 -2.73
CA ALA A 237 -38.16 20.04 -4.15
C ALA A 237 -39.50 20.12 -4.92
N MET A 238 -40.45 19.24 -4.60
CA MET A 238 -41.78 19.23 -5.22
C MET A 238 -42.62 20.47 -4.83
N GLU A 239 -42.56 20.88 -3.56
CA GLU A 239 -43.21 22.10 -3.07
C GLU A 239 -42.64 23.36 -3.75
N HIS A 240 -41.32 23.38 -4.01
CA HIS A 240 -40.66 24.48 -4.70
C HIS A 240 -40.85 24.48 -6.23
N GLN A 241 -41.21 23.35 -6.85
CA GLN A 241 -41.46 23.25 -8.31
C GLN A 241 -42.91 23.57 -8.71
N CYS A 242 -43.87 23.44 -7.79
CA CYS A 242 -45.25 23.77 -8.11
C CYS A 242 -45.44 25.30 -8.20
N ALA A 243 -45.69 25.81 -9.41
CA ALA A 243 -46.16 27.18 -9.60
C ALA A 243 -47.45 27.39 -8.77
N PRO A 244 -47.60 28.53 -8.08
CA PRO A 244 -48.78 28.78 -7.26
C PRO A 244 -50.03 28.64 -8.13
N ARG A 245 -50.97 27.79 -7.68
CA ARG A 245 -52.24 27.56 -8.37
C ARG A 245 -52.91 28.93 -8.57
N PRO A 246 -53.22 29.36 -9.82
CA PRO A 246 -53.94 30.62 -9.98
C PRO A 246 -55.30 30.50 -9.27
N PRO A 247 -55.75 31.57 -8.58
CA PRO A 247 -57.01 31.52 -7.86
C PRO A 247 -58.14 31.19 -8.84
N ALA A 248 -59.04 30.29 -8.43
CA ALA A 248 -60.20 29.94 -9.24
C ALA A 248 -61.04 31.20 -9.50
N GLY A 249 -60.96 31.74 -10.72
CA GLY A 249 -61.75 32.89 -11.14
C GLY A 249 -63.25 32.55 -11.15
N PRO A 250 -64.14 33.52 -10.87
CA PRO A 250 -65.57 33.27 -10.82
C PRO A 250 -66.13 32.84 -12.19
N ALA A 251 -67.09 31.92 -12.17
CA ALA A 251 -67.71 31.32 -13.35
C ALA A 251 -68.22 32.38 -14.34
N SER A 252 -67.82 32.25 -15.62
CA SER A 252 -68.18 33.16 -16.70
C SER A 252 -69.69 33.15 -16.96
N THR A 253 -70.40 34.21 -16.55
CA THR A 253 -71.77 34.48 -17.00
C THR A 253 -71.74 35.11 -18.40
N ARG A 254 -72.22 34.35 -19.39
CA ARG A 254 -72.36 34.76 -20.79
C ARG A 254 -73.52 35.77 -20.93
N VAL A 255 -73.24 37.01 -21.33
CA VAL A 255 -74.27 38.03 -21.62
C VAL A 255 -74.69 37.93 -23.09
N PRO A 256 -75.99 37.85 -23.42
CA PRO A 256 -76.46 37.82 -24.81
C PRO A 256 -76.60 39.23 -25.38
N ASN A 257 -76.09 39.45 -26.59
CA ASN A 257 -76.14 40.73 -27.31
C ASN A 257 -77.58 41.08 -27.75
N GLY A 258 -78.07 42.25 -27.34
CA GLY A 258 -79.34 42.83 -27.79
C GLY A 258 -79.21 43.53 -29.16
N LYS A 259 -80.15 43.23 -30.06
CA LYS A 259 -80.28 43.79 -31.41
C LYS A 259 -80.56 45.31 -31.38
N LYS A 260 -79.91 46.05 -32.29
CA LYS A 260 -80.22 47.45 -32.62
C LYS A 260 -81.40 47.50 -33.60
N HIS A 261 -82.33 48.42 -33.35
CA HIS A 261 -83.29 48.94 -34.34
C HIS A 261 -82.68 50.14 -35.05
#